data_AF-A0A0F7P9D9-F1
#
_entry.id   AF-A0A0F7P9D9-F1
#
_cell.length_a   1.000
_cell.length_b   1.000
_cell.length_c   1.000
_cell.angle_alpha   90.00
_cell.angle_beta   90.00
_cell.angle_gamma   90.00
#
_symmetry.space_group_name_H-M   'P 1'
#
loop_
_entity.id
_entity.type
_entity.pdbx_description
1 polymer ?
#
loop_
_entity_poly.entity_id
_entity_poly.type
_entity_poly.pdbx_seq_one_letter_code
_entity_poly.pdbx_strand_id
1 'polypeptide(L)'
;MSRIAEADDRGRIVVPPDIRERHGERYRIVELDDSVELIPLREDSIEGLRAAVGDALDEKSIAEIRREARDAAREDAIGVVAATERR
;
A
#
# COMPACT_ATOMS: atom_id res chain seq x y z
N MET A 1 11.40 4.55 13.18
CA MET A 1 11.17 4.23 14.61
C MET A 1 10.07 3.18 14.68
N SER A 2 10.31 2.04 15.31
CA SER A 2 9.29 1.02 15.59
C SER A 2 8.72 1.25 16.98
N ARG A 3 7.39 1.13 17.14
CA ARG A 3 6.73 1.19 18.44
C ARG A 3 5.84 -0.04 18.55
N ILE A 4 5.85 -0.69 19.72
CA ILE A 4 4.97 -1.82 20.02
C ILE A 4 3.71 -1.24 20.67
N ALA A 5 2.55 -1.68 20.20
CA ALA A 5 1.26 -1.40 20.82
C ALA A 5 0.56 -2.74 21.06
N GLU A 6 -0.05 -2.88 22.23
CA GLU A 6 -0.80 -4.08 22.60
C GLU A 6 -2.28 -3.85 22.31
N ALA A 7 -2.95 -4.91 21.85
CA ALA A 7 -4.39 -4.90 21.69
C ALA A 7 -5.06 -5.06 23.05
N ASP A 8 -6.16 -4.33 23.27
CA ASP A 8 -6.98 -4.52 24.46
C ASP A 8 -7.83 -5.81 24.39
N ASP A 9 -8.62 -6.08 25.43
CA ASP A 9 -9.52 -7.25 25.51
C ASP A 9 -10.55 -7.33 24.38
N ARG A 10 -10.74 -6.24 23.63
CA ARG A 10 -11.65 -6.16 22.48
C ARG A 10 -10.90 -6.21 21.15
N GLY A 11 -9.59 -6.45 21.15
CA GLY A 11 -8.75 -6.49 19.97
C GLY A 11 -8.44 -5.11 19.38
N ARG A 12 -8.64 -4.01 20.12
CA ARG A 12 -8.40 -2.65 19.61
C ARG A 12 -6.96 -2.25 19.82
N ILE A 13 -6.32 -1.76 18.76
CA ILE A 13 -4.99 -1.16 18.81
C ILE A 13 -5.13 0.36 18.71
N VAL A 14 -4.49 1.09 19.63
CA VAL A 14 -4.49 2.56 19.61
C VAL A 14 -3.40 3.04 18.65
N VAL A 15 -3.82 3.72 17.57
CA VAL A 15 -2.90 4.40 16.67
C VAL A 15 -2.38 5.68 17.35
N PRO A 16 -1.05 5.84 17.52
CA PRO A 16 -0.49 7.01 18.19
C PRO A 16 -0.90 8.34 17.53
N PRO A 17 -1.06 9.43 18.30
CA PRO A 17 -1.46 10.73 17.78
C PRO A 17 -0.53 11.23 16.66
N ASP A 18 0.78 11.03 16.78
CA ASP A 18 1.74 11.45 15.76
C ASP A 18 1.53 10.76 14.40
N ILE A 19 1.04 9.52 14.39
CA ILE A 19 0.68 8.81 13.16
C ILE A 19 -0.63 9.37 12.61
N ARG A 20 -1.63 9.61 13.47
CA ARG A 20 -2.93 10.17 13.07
C ARG A 20 -2.81 11.58 12.50
N GLU A 21 -1.93 12.42 13.05
CA GLU A 21 -1.65 13.76 12.52
C GLU A 21 -1.06 13.72 11.11
N ARG A 22 -0.19 12.74 10.83
CA ARG A 22 0.45 12.60 9.51
C ARG A 22 -0.43 11.92 8.47
N HIS A 23 -1.25 10.97 8.89
CA HIS A 23 -1.92 10.03 7.98
C HIS A 23 -3.45 10.07 8.05
N GLY A 24 -4.02 10.78 9.02
CA GLY A 24 -5.46 10.88 9.24
C GLY A 24 -6.01 9.84 10.23
N GLU A 25 -7.33 9.83 10.37
CA GLU A 25 -8.02 9.04 11.39
C GLU A 25 -8.64 7.74 10.86
N ARG A 26 -8.75 7.61 9.53
CA ARG A 26 -9.41 6.47 8.89
C ARG A 26 -8.38 5.58 8.22
N TYR A 27 -8.54 4.28 8.41
CA TYR A 27 -7.64 3.27 7.85
C TYR A 27 -8.46 2.13 7.25
N ARG A 28 -7.95 1.53 6.18
CA ARG A 28 -8.36 0.23 5.68
C ARG A 28 -7.42 -0.82 6.27
N ILE A 29 -8.02 -1.88 6.80
CA ILE A 29 -7.29 -3.04 7.30
C ILE A 29 -7.16 -4.03 6.15
N VAL A 30 -5.94 -4.48 5.88
CA VAL A 30 -5.64 -5.54 4.91
C VAL A 30 -4.96 -6.68 5.65
N GLU A 31 -5.46 -7.89 5.44
CA GLU A 31 -4.87 -9.12 5.96
C GLU A 31 -4.00 -9.73 4.86
N LEU A 32 -2.74 -9.99 5.21
CA LEU A 32 -1.75 -10.70 4.39
C LEU A 32 -1.41 -12.01 5.10
N ASP A 33 -0.70 -12.90 4.41
CA ASP A 33 -0.39 -14.24 4.94
C ASP A 33 0.32 -14.22 6.30
N ASP A 34 1.24 -13.26 6.51
CA ASP A 34 2.06 -13.15 7.73
C ASP A 34 1.84 -11.83 8.50
N SER A 35 0.96 -10.94 8.04
CA SER A 35 0.85 -9.59 8.62
C SER A 35 -0.52 -8.93 8.41
N VAL A 36 -0.76 -7.88 9.20
CA VAL A 36 -1.90 -6.98 9.03
C VAL A 36 -1.35 -5.58 8.73
N GLU A 37 -1.81 -4.99 7.64
CA GLU A 37 -1.44 -3.63 7.24
C GLU A 37 -2.59 -2.65 7.42
N LEU A 38 -2.27 -1.46 7.94
CA LEU A 38 -3.19 -0.34 8.08
C LEU A 38 -2.89 0.71 7.02
N ILE A 39 -3.75 0.80 6.00
CA ILE A 39 -3.61 1.74 4.90
C ILE A 39 -4.48 2.97 5.17
N PRO A 40 -3.91 4.19 5.32
CA PRO A 40 -4.70 5.38 5.55
C PRO A 40 -5.68 5.67 4.42
N LEU A 41 -6.92 6.01 4.77
CA LEU A 41 -7.96 6.42 3.82
C LEU A 41 -8.01 7.94 3.77
N ARG A 42 -7.57 8.51 2.64
CA ARG A 42 -7.81 9.92 2.34
C ARG A 42 -9.27 10.13 1.95
N GLU A 43 -9.85 11.25 2.34
CA GLU A 43 -11.23 11.62 2.00
C GLU A 43 -11.46 11.59 0.47
N ASP A 44 -10.44 11.98 -0.30
CA ASP A 44 -10.38 11.75 -1.74
C ASP A 44 -9.13 10.92 -2.11
N SER A 45 -9.32 9.61 -2.18
CA SER A 45 -8.26 8.66 -2.55
C SER A 45 -7.79 8.85 -4.00
N ILE A 46 -8.64 9.39 -4.87
CA ILE A 46 -8.32 9.62 -6.28
C ILE A 46 -7.47 10.88 -6.42
N GLU A 47 -7.87 11.97 -5.77
CA GLU A 47 -7.08 13.21 -5.72
C GLU A 47 -5.71 12.95 -5.12
N GLY A 48 -5.68 12.15 -4.05
CA GLY A 48 -4.44 11.77 -3.41
C GLY A 48 -3.51 10.95 -4.30
N LEU A 49 -4.05 10.03 -5.10
CA LEU A 49 -3.26 9.29 -6.06
C LEU A 49 -2.76 10.21 -7.17
N ARG A 50 -3.64 11.05 -7.74
CA ARG A 50 -3.31 12.03 -8.78
C ARG A 50 -2.19 12.97 -8.38
N ALA A 51 -2.21 13.50 -7.17
CA ALA A 51 -1.13 14.36 -6.67
C ALA A 51 0.22 13.64 -6.56
N ALA A 52 0.22 12.32 -6.32
CA ALA A 52 1.45 11.53 -6.18
C ALA A 52 2.04 11.06 -7.52
N VAL A 53 1.20 10.70 -8.49
CA VAL A 53 1.64 10.35 -9.85
C VAL A 53 1.85 11.58 -10.75
N GLY A 54 1.23 12.71 -10.42
CA GLY A 54 1.27 13.92 -11.25
C GLY A 54 0.91 13.62 -12.70
N ASP A 55 1.68 14.20 -13.60
CA ASP A 55 1.45 14.17 -15.05
C ASP A 55 2.02 12.89 -15.70
N ALA A 56 2.67 12.01 -14.93
CA ALA A 56 3.43 10.86 -15.44
C ALA A 56 2.58 9.86 -16.24
N LEU A 57 1.25 9.89 -16.05
CA LEU A 57 0.30 9.01 -16.72
C LEU A 57 -0.50 9.72 -17.83
N ASP A 58 -0.33 11.03 -18.02
CA ASP A 58 -1.17 11.83 -18.92
C ASP A 58 -0.91 11.53 -20.41
N GLU A 59 0.30 11.09 -20.75
CA GLU A 59 0.69 10.76 -22.14
C GLU A 59 0.31 9.34 -22.56
N LYS A 60 -0.16 8.49 -21.63
CA LYS A 60 -0.45 7.09 -21.89
C LYS A 60 -1.94 6.81 -21.85
N SER A 61 -2.42 5.99 -22.78
CA SER A 61 -3.78 5.48 -22.67
C SER A 61 -3.91 4.54 -21.47
N ILE A 62 -5.11 4.45 -20.89
CA ILE A 62 -5.42 3.51 -19.80
C ILE A 62 -5.03 2.07 -20.20
N ALA A 63 -5.21 1.69 -21.46
CA ALA A 63 -4.87 0.36 -21.96
C ALA A 63 -3.36 0.09 -21.91
N GLU A 64 -2.53 1.09 -22.23
CA GLU A 64 -1.07 0.99 -22.17
C GLU A 64 -0.58 0.91 -20.72
N ILE A 65 -1.08 1.78 -19.84
CA ILE A 65 -0.77 1.75 -18.41
C ILE A 65 -1.09 0.36 -17.83
N ARG A 66 -2.25 -0.20 -18.16
CA ARG A 66 -2.67 -1.52 -17.66
C ARG A 66 -1.81 -2.66 -18.17
N ARG A 67 -1.34 -2.58 -19.42
CA ARG A 67 -0.45 -3.58 -20.02
C ARG A 67 0.91 -3.52 -19.33
N GLU A 68 1.53 -2.35 -19.28
CA GLU A 68 2.85 -2.15 -18.65
C GLU A 68 2.85 -2.55 -17.17
N ALA A 69 1.83 -2.16 -16.40
CA ALA A 69 1.73 -2.53 -14.99
C ALA A 69 1.64 -4.05 -14.78
N ARG A 70 0.94 -4.77 -15.67
CA ARG A 70 0.84 -6.24 -15.61
C ARG A 70 2.13 -6.91 -16.03
N ASP A 71 2.78 -6.40 -17.07
CA ASP A 71 4.05 -6.92 -17.55
C ASP A 71 5.13 -6.76 -16.48
N ALA A 72 5.23 -5.57 -15.85
CA ALA A 72 6.11 -5.32 -14.72
C ALA A 72 5.82 -6.24 -13.52
N ALA A 73 4.54 -6.34 -13.10
CA ALA A 73 4.17 -7.23 -12.00
C ALA A 73 4.49 -8.70 -12.28
N ARG A 74 4.37 -9.13 -13.55
CA ARG A 74 4.71 -10.48 -13.99
C ARG A 74 6.23 -10.70 -13.98
N GLU A 75 7.00 -9.74 -14.49
CA GLU A 75 8.46 -9.78 -14.43
C GLU A 75 8.97 -9.83 -12.99
N ASP A 76 8.41 -9.02 -12.10
CA ASP A 76 8.73 -9.04 -10.67
C ASP A 76 8.39 -10.39 -10.04
N ALA A 77 7.17 -10.91 -10.27
CA ALA A 77 6.77 -12.21 -9.75
C ALA A 77 7.68 -13.34 -10.24
N ILE A 78 8.09 -13.34 -11.51
CA ILE A 78 9.00 -14.35 -12.07
C ILE A 78 10.44 -14.16 -11.55
N GLY A 79 10.90 -12.92 -11.41
CA GLY A 79 12.20 -12.59 -10.85
C GLY A 79 12.35 -13.02 -9.39
N VAL A 80 11.28 -12.92 -8.60
CA VAL A 80 11.22 -13.40 -7.20
C VAL A 80 11.31 -14.93 -7.15
N VAL A 81 10.65 -15.64 -8.07
CA VAL A 81 10.74 -17.12 -8.15
C VAL A 81 12.15 -17.57 -8.54
N ALA A 82 12.77 -16.95 -9.54
CA ALA A 82 14.12 -17.29 -9.99
C ALA A 82 15.23 -16.99 -8.96
N ALA A 83 15.01 -16.01 -8.07
CA ALA A 83 15.90 -15.73 -6.95
C ALA A 83 15.73 -16.73 -5.78
N THR A 84 14.53 -17.30 -5.62
CA THR A 84 14.20 -18.25 -4.56
C THR A 84 14.73 -19.66 -4.86
N GLU A 85 14.77 -20.07 -6.14
CA GLU A 85 15.28 -21.40 -6.56
C GLU A 85 16.83 -21.51 -6.59
N ARG A 86 17.56 -20.43 -6.34
CA ARG A 86 19.04 -20.42 -6.27
C ARG A 86 19.60 -20.44 -4.85
N ARG A 87 18.82 -20.85 -3.84
CA ARG A 87 19.25 -20.93 -2.43
C ARG A 87 19.10 -22.33 -1.85
#